data_AF-A0A2E2R915-F1
#
_entry.id   AF-A0A2E2R915-F1
#
_cell.length_a   1.000
_cell.length_b   1.000
_cell.length_c   1.000
_cell.angle_alpha   90.00
_cell.angle_beta   90.00
_cell.angle_gamma   90.00
#
_symmetry.space_group_name_H-M   'P 1'
#
loop_
_entity.id
_entity.type
_entity.pdbx_description
1 polymer ?
#
loop_
_entity_poly.entity_id
_entity_poly.type
_entity_poly.pdbx_seq_one_letter_code
_entity_poly.pdbx_strand_id
1 'polypeptide(L)'
;MIYKRHANQARLLKATVAKLALQLFHDVRLLFFISLSISSFLTFAAEPTISLVKDDVVVFLGGTDMVRAQRSGHLETLLTWHFREETPKFRDMSWEADTVFALGTETERWRNGGYRGIKGLGNLETQLNNLKASVIIVQLGKNETFSGIKGLEAFIQASNKLLGRLRGEDRKLIVISPTKFEQAENPLYPDLREKNSDLSYYVKELKKSASKNDAFFVDLFTDNKENFTTNGLHIDPNNHAKFALQIAASLGIESPNGFEGLDDLLESVREKHRLWFDYWRPANWKCLFGDDNRRVFSIGNQKSIPSIRDERDQIPDLIAAAEKNVTAVAKGITKPKITKQIPLPPPTSAISPKEELKEFRPAEGFEVNLFASEKLGVENPLTMRWDSKGRMYVACTWTYP
;
A
#
# COMPACT_ATOMS: atom_id res chain seq x y z
N MET A 1 93.28 26.70 -34.90
CA MET A 1 91.93 27.30 -35.02
C MET A 1 90.80 26.25 -35.07
N ILE A 2 91.03 25.00 -34.63
CA ILE A 2 90.07 23.87 -34.75
C ILE A 2 89.39 23.54 -33.39
N TYR A 3 90.03 23.88 -32.26
CA TYR A 3 89.50 23.58 -30.92
C TYR A 3 88.34 24.48 -30.44
N LYS A 4 88.19 25.71 -30.95
CA LYS A 4 87.10 26.63 -30.54
C LYS A 4 85.74 26.32 -31.22
N ARG A 5 85.71 25.60 -32.34
CA ARG A 5 84.46 25.25 -33.05
C ARG A 5 83.70 24.11 -32.37
N HIS A 6 84.41 23.11 -31.83
CA HIS A 6 83.79 21.97 -31.16
C HIS A 6 83.15 22.33 -29.80
N ALA A 7 83.76 23.24 -29.04
CA ALA A 7 83.21 23.68 -27.76
C ALA A 7 81.88 24.46 -27.91
N ASN A 8 81.75 25.28 -28.96
CA ASN A 8 80.52 26.03 -29.23
C ASN A 8 79.39 25.14 -29.77
N GLN A 9 79.71 24.13 -30.61
CA GLN A 9 78.71 23.15 -31.06
C GLN A 9 78.18 22.28 -29.91
N ALA A 10 79.05 21.82 -29.00
CA ALA A 10 78.62 21.03 -27.84
C ALA A 10 77.73 21.84 -26.87
N ARG A 11 77.99 23.15 -26.73
CA ARG A 11 77.19 24.04 -25.88
C ARG A 11 75.84 24.37 -26.50
N LEU A 12 75.77 24.56 -27.82
CA LEU A 12 74.49 24.70 -28.54
C LEU A 12 73.67 23.41 -28.46
N LEU A 13 74.30 22.25 -28.65
CA LEU A 13 73.61 20.96 -28.59
C LEU A 13 73.01 20.70 -27.19
N LYS A 14 73.76 20.99 -26.12
CA LYS A 14 73.27 20.88 -24.74
C LYS A 14 72.12 21.85 -24.44
N ALA A 15 72.18 23.07 -24.96
CA ALA A 15 71.10 24.06 -24.78
C ALA A 15 69.82 23.65 -25.54
N THR A 16 69.96 23.10 -26.75
CA THR A 16 68.84 22.60 -27.56
C THR A 16 68.21 21.36 -26.93
N VAL A 17 69.02 20.41 -26.44
CA VAL A 17 68.53 19.20 -25.74
C VAL A 17 67.85 19.56 -24.41
N ALA A 18 68.37 20.54 -23.67
CA ALA A 18 67.72 21.02 -22.43
C ALA A 18 66.39 21.73 -22.70
N LYS A 19 66.29 22.50 -23.80
CA LYS A 19 65.02 23.11 -24.23
C LYS A 19 64.00 22.06 -24.67
N LEU A 20 64.41 21.07 -25.48
CA LEU A 20 63.55 19.96 -25.88
C LEU A 20 63.09 19.13 -24.69
N ALA A 21 63.97 18.87 -23.72
CA ALA A 21 63.61 18.16 -22.49
C ALA A 21 62.62 18.95 -21.63
N LEU A 22 62.78 20.27 -21.47
CA LEU A 22 61.81 21.10 -20.74
C LEU A 22 60.45 21.16 -21.43
N GLN A 23 60.42 21.17 -22.76
CA GLN A 23 59.20 21.20 -23.55
C GLN A 23 58.46 19.86 -23.51
N LEU A 24 59.19 18.74 -23.62
CA LEU A 24 58.67 17.39 -23.38
C LEU A 24 58.14 17.20 -21.94
N PHE A 25 58.78 17.78 -20.92
CA PHE A 25 58.28 17.72 -19.55
C PHE A 25 57.03 18.59 -19.30
N HIS A 26 56.86 19.69 -20.03
CA HIS A 26 55.63 20.50 -20.00
C HIS A 26 54.48 19.78 -20.71
N ASP A 27 54.74 19.21 -21.89
CA ASP A 27 53.73 18.50 -22.69
C ASP A 27 53.27 17.20 -22.02
N VAL A 28 54.17 16.47 -21.34
CA VAL A 28 53.81 15.27 -20.57
C VAL A 28 53.01 15.61 -19.31
N ARG A 29 53.27 16.74 -18.65
CA ARG A 29 52.43 17.21 -17.52
C ARG A 29 51.06 17.69 -17.99
N LEU A 30 50.97 18.36 -19.14
CA LEU A 30 49.69 18.78 -19.71
C LEU A 30 48.85 17.57 -20.15
N LEU A 31 49.47 16.53 -20.72
CA LEU A 31 48.82 15.27 -21.08
C LEU A 31 48.41 14.44 -19.85
N PHE A 32 49.18 14.47 -18.75
CA PHE A 32 48.78 13.82 -17.49
C PHE A 32 47.66 14.56 -16.76
N PHE A 33 47.61 15.89 -16.84
CA PHE A 33 46.48 16.66 -16.29
C PHE A 33 45.21 16.52 -17.14
N ILE A 34 45.33 16.43 -18.47
CA ILE A 34 44.17 16.20 -19.34
C ILE A 34 43.66 14.74 -19.23
N SER A 35 44.52 13.75 -18.97
CA SER A 35 44.07 12.37 -18.75
C SER A 35 43.50 12.11 -17.35
N LEU A 36 43.93 12.84 -16.31
CA LEU A 36 43.35 12.74 -14.97
C LEU A 36 42.02 13.52 -14.79
N SER A 37 41.71 14.46 -15.69
CA SER A 37 40.46 15.25 -15.62
C SER A 37 39.28 14.68 -16.42
N ILE A 38 39.48 13.60 -17.18
CA ILE A 38 38.41 12.92 -17.97
C ILE A 38 37.98 11.58 -17.30
N SER A 39 38.43 11.31 -16.08
CA SER A 39 37.91 10.19 -15.26
C SER A 39 36.87 10.63 -14.22
N SER A 40 36.25 11.80 -14.42
CA SER A 40 34.93 12.05 -13.85
C SER A 40 33.94 11.21 -14.63
N PHE A 41 33.82 9.93 -14.24
CA PHE A 41 32.63 9.16 -14.59
C PHE A 41 31.44 10.04 -14.22
N LEU A 42 30.75 10.55 -15.23
CA LEU A 42 29.31 10.74 -15.15
C LEU A 42 28.74 9.35 -14.85
N THR A 43 28.79 8.93 -13.58
CA THR A 43 27.71 8.12 -13.04
C THR A 43 26.49 9.02 -13.17
N PHE A 44 25.84 8.96 -14.35
CA PHE A 44 24.40 9.00 -14.35
C PHE A 44 24.00 7.96 -13.33
N ALA A 45 23.52 8.41 -12.16
CA ALA A 45 22.81 7.51 -11.28
C ALA A 45 21.70 6.94 -12.15
N ALA A 46 21.85 5.67 -12.57
CA ALA A 46 20.78 4.98 -13.26
C ALA A 46 19.54 5.16 -12.39
N GLU A 47 18.45 5.63 -13.00
CA GLU A 47 17.22 5.82 -12.24
C GLU A 47 16.92 4.52 -11.49
N PRO A 48 16.75 4.56 -10.16
CA PRO A 48 16.76 3.33 -9.38
C PRO A 48 15.55 2.49 -9.79
N THR A 49 15.84 1.37 -10.46
CA THR A 49 14.83 0.41 -10.91
C THR A 49 14.56 -0.56 -9.77
N ILE A 50 13.29 -0.84 -9.50
CA ILE A 50 12.95 -1.93 -8.57
C ILE A 50 13.42 -3.25 -9.17
N SER A 51 14.05 -4.09 -8.35
CA SER A 51 14.41 -5.45 -8.72
C SER A 51 13.89 -6.41 -7.66
N LEU A 52 12.99 -7.29 -8.10
CA LEU A 52 12.42 -8.37 -7.31
C LEU A 52 12.98 -9.69 -7.80
N VAL A 53 13.21 -10.61 -6.87
CA VAL A 53 13.70 -11.96 -7.14
C VAL A 53 12.70 -13.00 -6.65
N LYS A 54 12.98 -14.26 -6.96
CA LYS A 54 12.18 -15.39 -6.45
C LYS A 54 12.10 -15.36 -4.94
N ASP A 55 10.90 -15.66 -4.42
CA ASP A 55 10.56 -15.71 -3.00
C ASP A 55 10.57 -14.34 -2.28
N ASP A 56 10.80 -13.22 -3.00
CA ASP A 56 10.55 -11.89 -2.43
C ASP A 56 9.09 -11.77 -1.99
N VAL A 57 8.89 -11.18 -0.81
CA VAL A 57 7.57 -10.81 -0.30
C VAL A 57 7.51 -9.29 -0.18
N VAL A 58 6.78 -8.69 -1.11
CA VAL A 58 6.51 -7.26 -1.17
C VAL A 58 5.29 -6.96 -0.30
N VAL A 59 5.46 -6.11 0.71
CA VAL A 59 4.39 -5.63 1.57
C VAL A 59 4.04 -4.19 1.22
N PHE A 60 2.75 -3.92 1.03
CA PHE A 60 2.21 -2.58 0.85
C PHE A 60 1.67 -2.02 2.17
N LEU A 61 2.03 -0.79 2.50
CA LEU A 61 1.54 -0.05 3.66
C LEU A 61 1.12 1.36 3.23
N GLY A 62 0.14 1.93 3.89
CA GLY A 62 -0.28 3.28 3.60
C GLY A 62 -1.73 3.56 3.96
N GLY A 63 -2.11 4.82 3.75
CA GLY A 63 -3.47 5.29 3.96
C GLY A 63 -4.44 4.88 2.85
N THR A 64 -5.54 5.64 2.75
CA THR A 64 -6.68 5.34 1.87
C THR A 64 -6.30 5.12 0.40
N ASP A 65 -5.35 5.88 -0.16
CA ASP A 65 -4.94 5.72 -1.56
C ASP A 65 -4.21 4.39 -1.80
N MET A 66 -3.39 3.93 -0.86
CA MET A 66 -2.76 2.60 -0.95
C MET A 66 -3.81 1.49 -0.83
N VAL A 67 -4.76 1.60 0.11
CA VAL A 67 -5.89 0.65 0.24
C VAL A 67 -6.66 0.55 -1.08
N ARG A 68 -6.98 1.69 -1.69
CA ARG A 68 -7.69 1.73 -2.98
C ARG A 68 -6.84 1.16 -4.11
N ALA A 69 -5.55 1.48 -4.17
CA ALA A 69 -4.62 0.93 -5.17
C ALA A 69 -4.55 -0.60 -5.08
N GLN A 70 -4.39 -1.14 -3.87
CA GLN A 70 -4.40 -2.58 -3.62
C GLN A 70 -5.74 -3.20 -4.00
N ARG A 71 -6.88 -2.68 -3.52
CA ARG A 71 -8.21 -3.19 -3.92
C ARG A 71 -8.43 -3.18 -5.44
N SER A 72 -7.86 -2.21 -6.15
CA SER A 72 -7.99 -2.11 -7.60
C SER A 72 -7.23 -3.21 -8.36
N GLY A 73 -6.15 -3.76 -7.79
CA GLY A 73 -5.30 -4.79 -8.39
C GLY A 73 -4.33 -4.32 -9.48
N HIS A 74 -4.46 -3.07 -9.97
CA HIS A 74 -3.71 -2.59 -11.14
C HIS A 74 -2.19 -2.56 -10.93
N LEU A 75 -1.72 -2.03 -9.79
CA LEU A 75 -0.28 -1.94 -9.53
C LEU A 75 0.37 -3.32 -9.43
N GLU A 76 -0.25 -4.24 -8.68
CA GLU A 76 0.26 -5.61 -8.60
C GLU A 76 0.19 -6.34 -9.94
N THR A 77 -0.81 -6.07 -10.78
CA THR A 77 -0.89 -6.65 -12.13
C THR A 77 0.33 -6.26 -12.97
N LEU A 78 0.74 -4.98 -12.94
CA LEU A 78 1.93 -4.50 -13.65
C LEU A 78 3.21 -5.13 -13.07
N LEU A 79 3.34 -5.18 -11.74
CA LEU A 79 4.48 -5.80 -11.07
C LEU A 79 4.58 -7.29 -11.38
N THR A 80 3.47 -8.00 -11.33
CA THR A 80 3.39 -9.44 -11.61
C THR A 80 3.71 -9.72 -13.08
N TRP A 81 3.17 -8.93 -14.00
CA TRP A 81 3.47 -9.07 -15.42
C TRP A 81 4.95 -8.84 -15.71
N HIS A 82 5.56 -7.81 -15.12
CA HIS A 82 6.97 -7.51 -15.28
C HIS A 82 7.88 -8.59 -14.68
N PHE A 83 7.61 -9.04 -13.45
CA PHE A 83 8.39 -10.04 -12.70
C PHE A 83 7.81 -11.47 -12.78
N ARG A 84 7.18 -11.81 -13.89
CA ARG A 84 6.45 -13.10 -14.04
C ARG A 84 7.36 -14.32 -14.02
N GLU A 85 8.66 -14.16 -14.30
CA GLU A 85 9.61 -15.26 -14.25
C GLU A 85 10.14 -15.50 -12.84
N GLU A 86 10.25 -14.45 -12.04
CA GLU A 86 10.74 -14.47 -10.66
C GLU A 86 9.64 -14.89 -9.69
N THR A 87 8.37 -14.57 -9.99
CA THR A 87 7.19 -14.95 -9.18
C THR A 87 7.22 -14.43 -7.73
N PRO A 88 7.47 -13.13 -7.48
CA PRO A 88 7.40 -12.55 -6.14
C PRO A 88 5.97 -12.61 -5.58
N LYS A 89 5.85 -12.52 -4.26
CA LYS A 89 4.57 -12.48 -3.54
C LYS A 89 4.28 -11.07 -3.06
N PHE A 90 3.00 -10.75 -2.99
CA PHE A 90 2.54 -9.41 -2.64
C PHE A 90 1.48 -9.45 -1.54
N ARG A 91 1.61 -8.58 -0.54
CA ARG A 91 0.79 -8.56 0.68
C ARG A 91 0.34 -7.14 0.99
N ASP A 92 -0.96 -6.95 1.08
CA ASP A 92 -1.53 -5.66 1.47
C ASP A 92 -1.68 -5.58 3.00
N MET A 93 -0.95 -4.66 3.63
CA MET A 93 -1.09 -4.33 5.04
C MET A 93 -1.69 -2.94 5.28
N SER A 94 -2.13 -2.26 4.22
CA SER A 94 -2.64 -0.89 4.29
C SER A 94 -3.98 -0.79 5.03
N TRP A 95 -4.23 0.38 5.61
CA TRP A 95 -5.46 0.69 6.32
C TRP A 95 -5.92 2.12 6.02
N GLU A 96 -7.23 2.31 5.93
CA GLU A 96 -7.79 3.64 5.74
C GLU A 96 -7.39 4.52 6.93
N ALA A 97 -7.01 5.78 6.62
CA ALA A 97 -6.53 6.77 7.59
C ALA A 97 -5.18 6.47 8.27
N ASP A 98 -4.40 5.47 7.83
CA ASP A 98 -3.03 5.30 8.32
C ASP A 98 -2.18 6.56 8.16
N THR A 99 -1.32 6.79 9.15
CA THR A 99 -0.35 7.90 9.21
C THR A 99 0.98 7.37 9.72
N VAL A 100 2.04 8.19 9.66
CA VAL A 100 3.33 7.84 10.28
C VAL A 100 3.26 7.67 11.81
N PHE A 101 2.19 8.15 12.45
CA PHE A 101 1.97 8.04 13.89
C PHE A 101 1.27 6.75 14.29
N ALA A 102 0.43 6.20 13.42
CA ALA A 102 -0.44 5.08 13.72
C ALA A 102 -0.77 4.29 12.44
N LEU A 103 -0.44 3.00 12.47
CA LEU A 103 -0.85 2.04 11.44
C LEU A 103 -1.95 1.15 12.01
N GLY A 104 -3.07 0.99 11.29
CA GLY A 104 -4.18 0.11 11.65
C GLY A 104 -3.72 -1.34 11.80
N THR A 105 -2.70 -1.74 11.03
CA THR A 105 -2.04 -3.05 11.19
C THR A 105 -1.40 -3.25 12.57
N GLU A 106 -1.22 -2.21 13.38
CA GLU A 106 -0.67 -2.29 14.73
C GLU A 106 -1.65 -1.78 15.79
N THR A 107 -2.42 -0.73 15.51
CA THR A 107 -3.31 -0.10 16.50
C THR A 107 -4.62 -0.85 16.70
N GLU A 108 -5.06 -1.66 15.74
CA GLU A 108 -6.25 -2.47 15.89
C GLU A 108 -6.10 -3.46 17.04
N ARG A 109 -7.02 -3.37 18.02
CA ARG A 109 -6.93 -4.03 19.34
C ARG A 109 -6.56 -5.51 19.24
N TRP A 110 -7.09 -6.21 18.24
CA TRP A 110 -6.92 -7.65 18.08
C TRP A 110 -5.53 -8.06 17.58
N ARG A 111 -4.73 -7.13 17.09
CA ARG A 111 -3.41 -7.42 16.55
C ARG A 111 -2.34 -7.55 17.63
N ASN A 112 -2.36 -6.69 18.66
CA ASN A 112 -1.30 -6.63 19.66
C ASN A 112 -1.31 -7.73 20.75
N GLY A 113 -2.41 -8.48 20.94
CA GLY A 113 -2.44 -9.47 22.02
C GLY A 113 -3.57 -10.49 22.05
N GLY A 114 -4.66 -10.27 21.30
CA GLY A 114 -5.86 -11.12 21.38
C GLY A 114 -6.47 -11.19 22.80
N TYR A 115 -7.48 -12.02 23.01
CA TYR A 115 -8.22 -12.14 24.27
C TYR A 115 -8.08 -13.53 24.91
N ARG A 116 -7.75 -13.56 26.21
CA ARG A 116 -7.76 -14.74 27.11
C ARG A 116 -7.34 -16.06 26.44
N GLY A 117 -6.05 -16.16 26.09
CA GLY A 117 -5.44 -17.38 25.54
C GLY A 117 -5.42 -17.45 24.01
N ILE A 118 -6.10 -16.53 23.31
CA ILE A 118 -5.94 -16.36 21.86
C ILE A 118 -4.86 -15.31 21.61
N LYS A 119 -3.82 -15.68 20.86
CA LYS A 119 -2.79 -14.74 20.42
C LYS A 119 -3.28 -13.96 19.19
N GLY A 120 -3.07 -12.66 19.21
CA GLY A 120 -3.21 -11.81 18.02
C GLY A 120 -2.06 -12.03 17.02
N LEU A 121 -1.92 -11.11 16.05
CA LEU A 121 -0.87 -11.18 15.03
C LEU A 121 0.50 -10.65 15.50
N GLY A 122 0.57 -10.07 16.70
CA GLY A 122 1.78 -9.44 17.26
C GLY A 122 1.94 -7.99 16.83
N ASN A 123 3.09 -7.39 17.17
CA ASN A 123 3.46 -6.05 16.71
C ASN A 123 3.85 -6.05 15.22
N LEU A 124 4.12 -4.86 14.67
CA LEU A 124 4.47 -4.68 13.26
C LEU A 124 5.65 -5.57 12.82
N GLU A 125 6.71 -5.65 13.61
CA GLU A 125 7.90 -6.45 13.31
C GLU A 125 7.58 -7.94 13.27
N THR A 126 6.81 -8.45 14.23
CA THR A 126 6.36 -9.86 14.26
C THR A 126 5.53 -10.17 13.03
N GLN A 127 4.62 -9.27 12.65
CA GLN A 127 3.80 -9.42 11.46
C GLN A 127 4.65 -9.49 10.19
N LEU A 128 5.58 -8.55 10.01
CA LEU A 128 6.46 -8.50 8.83
C LEU A 128 7.38 -9.73 8.76
N ASN A 129 7.90 -10.20 9.89
CA ASN A 129 8.71 -11.41 9.97
C ASN A 129 7.91 -12.67 9.64
N ASN A 130 6.67 -12.78 10.14
CA ASN A 130 5.78 -13.91 9.83
C ASN A 130 5.44 -13.98 8.33
N LEU A 131 5.29 -12.82 7.69
CA LEU A 131 5.10 -12.73 6.24
C LEU A 131 6.39 -12.93 5.46
N LYS A 132 7.55 -12.95 6.13
CA LYS A 132 8.89 -12.96 5.50
C LYS A 132 9.07 -11.79 4.53
N ALA A 133 8.57 -10.61 4.92
CA ALA A 133 8.64 -9.41 4.11
C ALA A 133 10.11 -9.08 3.79
N SER A 134 10.44 -8.95 2.50
CA SER A 134 11.77 -8.57 2.01
C SER A 134 11.79 -7.17 1.39
N VAL A 135 10.63 -6.71 0.89
CA VAL A 135 10.45 -5.38 0.31
C VAL A 135 9.23 -4.72 0.92
N ILE A 136 9.35 -3.47 1.36
CA ILE A 136 8.23 -2.65 1.84
C ILE A 136 8.01 -1.50 0.87
N ILE A 137 6.78 -1.34 0.41
CA ILE A 137 6.31 -0.16 -0.33
C ILE A 137 5.33 0.58 0.57
N VAL A 138 5.66 1.82 0.96
CA VAL A 138 4.86 2.62 1.88
C VAL A 138 4.47 3.97 1.30
N GLN A 139 3.20 4.37 1.45
CA GLN A 139 2.69 5.70 1.07
C GLN A 139 1.92 6.36 2.22
N LEU A 140 2.50 7.40 2.81
CA LEU A 140 1.96 8.16 3.97
C LEU A 140 2.33 9.65 3.84
N GLY A 141 1.71 10.53 4.64
CA GLY A 141 2.04 11.96 4.71
C GLY A 141 0.91 12.91 4.31
N LYS A 142 -0.12 12.43 3.59
CA LYS A 142 -1.21 13.30 3.11
C LYS A 142 -2.10 13.78 4.26
N ASN A 143 -2.50 12.87 5.15
CA ASN A 143 -3.37 13.20 6.29
C ASN A 143 -2.63 14.03 7.35
N GLU A 144 -1.34 13.80 7.52
CA GLU A 144 -0.51 14.50 8.49
C GLU A 144 -0.44 16.00 8.19
N THR A 145 -0.51 16.38 6.91
CA THR A 145 -0.51 17.76 6.44
C THR A 145 -1.69 18.59 6.98
N PHE A 146 -2.80 17.97 7.40
CA PHE A 146 -3.91 18.71 8.04
C PHE A 146 -3.49 19.41 9.35
N SER A 147 -2.38 19.01 9.98
CA SER A 147 -1.79 19.69 11.14
C SER A 147 -1.06 21.00 10.78
N GLY A 148 -0.93 21.31 9.48
CA GLY A 148 -0.18 22.45 8.96
C GLY A 148 1.30 22.41 9.31
N ILE A 149 2.02 23.53 9.14
CA ILE A 149 3.45 23.60 9.42
C ILE A 149 3.82 23.25 10.88
N LYS A 150 2.91 23.48 11.83
CA LYS A 150 3.10 23.17 13.25
C LYS A 150 3.29 21.66 13.51
N GLY A 151 2.72 20.80 12.66
CA GLY A 151 2.86 19.35 12.77
C GLY A 151 4.16 18.78 12.16
N LEU A 152 4.95 19.60 11.44
CA LEU A 152 6.06 19.11 10.63
C LEU A 152 7.16 18.45 11.47
N GLU A 153 7.52 19.02 12.62
CA GLU A 153 8.56 18.44 13.47
C GLU A 153 8.16 17.07 14.01
N ALA A 154 6.93 16.93 14.50
CA ALA A 154 6.39 15.66 14.97
C ALA A 154 6.33 14.62 13.82
N PHE A 155 5.94 15.07 12.62
CA PHE A 155 5.94 14.24 11.42
C PHE A 155 7.35 13.74 11.06
N ILE A 156 8.38 14.58 11.12
CA ILE A 156 9.77 14.17 10.86
C ILE A 156 10.21 13.08 11.84
N GLN A 157 9.94 13.28 13.13
CA GLN A 157 10.33 12.31 14.16
C GLN A 157 9.60 10.98 13.98
N ALA A 158 8.29 11.01 13.76
CA ALA A 158 7.46 9.84 13.54
C ALA A 158 7.83 9.10 12.24
N SER A 159 8.07 9.84 11.15
CA SER A 159 8.52 9.27 9.86
C SER A 159 9.85 8.54 10.03
N ASN A 160 10.86 9.18 10.62
CA ASN A 160 12.15 8.54 10.83
C ASN A 160 12.04 7.27 11.68
N LYS A 161 11.25 7.31 12.75
CA LYS A 161 11.01 6.14 13.59
C LYS A 161 10.31 5.02 12.81
N LEU A 162 9.25 5.32 12.08
CA LEU A 162 8.48 4.33 11.34
C LEU A 162 9.32 3.72 10.21
N LEU A 163 9.99 4.54 9.40
CA LEU A 163 10.82 4.07 8.29
C LEU A 163 11.96 3.17 8.79
N GLY A 164 12.59 3.50 9.92
CA GLY A 164 13.59 2.62 10.55
C GLY A 164 13.01 1.24 10.94
N ARG A 165 11.79 1.20 11.49
CA ARG A 165 11.09 -0.06 11.82
C ARG A 165 10.72 -0.87 10.57
N LEU A 166 10.29 -0.19 9.51
CA LEU A 166 9.92 -0.82 8.23
C LEU A 166 11.13 -1.36 7.48
N ARG A 167 12.26 -0.66 7.53
CA ARG A 167 13.53 -1.14 6.98
C ARG A 167 14.02 -2.33 7.83
N GLY A 168 14.11 -2.19 9.15
CA GLY A 168 14.73 -3.21 9.99
C GLY A 168 16.20 -3.46 9.59
N GLU A 169 16.64 -4.72 9.54
CA GLU A 169 18.05 -5.08 9.26
C GLU A 169 18.36 -5.40 7.79
N ASP A 170 17.41 -5.95 7.02
CA ASP A 170 17.69 -6.45 5.67
C ASP A 170 16.64 -6.07 4.60
N ARG A 171 15.53 -5.42 4.96
CA ARG A 171 14.45 -5.16 4.00
C ARG A 171 14.80 -3.99 3.09
N LYS A 172 14.43 -4.10 1.82
CA LYS A 172 14.38 -2.95 0.90
C LYS A 172 13.16 -2.11 1.26
N LEU A 173 13.34 -0.79 1.36
CA LEU A 173 12.26 0.14 1.68
C LEU A 173 12.07 1.12 0.52
N ILE A 174 10.83 1.24 0.06
CA ILE A 174 10.41 2.18 -0.98
C ILE A 174 9.34 3.08 -0.36
N VAL A 175 9.62 4.37 -0.32
CA VAL A 175 8.72 5.41 0.20
C VAL A 175 8.17 6.19 -0.98
N ILE A 176 6.86 6.08 -1.18
CA ILE A 176 6.12 6.81 -2.19
C ILE A 176 5.56 8.07 -1.54
N SER A 177 5.80 9.24 -2.13
CA SER A 177 5.19 10.47 -1.63
C SER A 177 3.67 10.48 -1.81
N PRO A 178 2.94 11.27 -1.01
CA PRO A 178 1.57 11.65 -1.34
C PRO A 178 1.48 12.35 -2.71
N THR A 179 0.32 12.23 -3.35
CA THR A 179 -0.08 13.13 -4.45
C THR A 179 -0.59 14.46 -3.88
N LYS A 180 -0.63 15.49 -4.73
CA LYS A 180 -1.23 16.78 -4.38
C LYS A 180 -2.70 16.65 -3.99
N PHE A 181 -3.19 17.62 -3.22
CA PHE A 181 -4.61 17.91 -3.16
C PHE A 181 -5.02 18.55 -4.49
N GLU A 182 -6.14 18.11 -5.05
CA GLU A 182 -6.67 18.60 -6.33
C GLU A 182 -7.97 19.37 -6.10
N GLN A 183 -8.45 20.05 -7.14
CA GLN A 183 -9.78 20.65 -7.10
C GLN A 183 -10.84 19.55 -7.05
N ALA A 184 -11.74 19.61 -6.07
CA ALA A 184 -12.90 18.74 -6.04
C ALA A 184 -13.90 19.11 -7.14
N GLU A 185 -14.54 18.12 -7.75
CA GLU A 185 -15.62 18.32 -8.74
C GLU A 185 -16.88 18.88 -8.10
N ASN A 186 -17.19 18.44 -6.87
CA ASN A 186 -18.33 18.94 -6.11
C ASN A 186 -17.95 20.25 -5.39
N PRO A 187 -18.58 21.39 -5.72
CA PRO A 187 -18.26 22.69 -5.11
C PRO A 187 -18.66 22.80 -3.63
N LEU A 188 -19.43 21.84 -3.09
CA LEU A 188 -19.76 21.76 -1.66
C LEU A 188 -18.62 21.21 -0.80
N TYR A 189 -17.58 20.63 -1.42
CA TYR A 189 -16.39 20.20 -0.69
C TYR A 189 -15.42 21.36 -0.50
N PRO A 190 -14.67 21.39 0.63
CA PRO A 190 -13.63 22.39 0.82
C PRO A 190 -12.54 22.25 -0.25
N ASP A 191 -12.04 23.38 -0.74
CA ASP A 191 -10.87 23.39 -1.63
C ASP A 191 -9.61 23.15 -0.80
N LEU A 192 -9.01 21.96 -0.96
CA LEU A 192 -7.83 21.55 -0.21
C LEU A 192 -6.52 21.96 -0.89
N ARG A 193 -6.55 22.58 -2.08
CA ARG A 193 -5.33 22.94 -2.81
C ARG A 193 -4.44 23.92 -2.05
N GLU A 194 -5.01 24.75 -1.19
CA GLU A 194 -4.25 25.63 -0.29
C GLU A 194 -3.27 24.86 0.62
N LYS A 195 -3.56 23.59 0.93
CA LYS A 195 -2.69 22.71 1.74
C LYS A 195 -1.49 22.20 0.95
N ASN A 196 -1.43 22.35 -0.38
CA ASN A 196 -0.27 21.90 -1.17
C ASN A 196 1.02 22.64 -0.80
N SER A 197 0.92 23.89 -0.32
CA SER A 197 2.07 24.63 0.22
C SER A 197 2.65 23.91 1.43
N ASP A 198 1.81 23.56 2.41
CA ASP A 198 2.22 22.78 3.58
C ASP A 198 2.72 21.39 3.16
N LEU A 199 1.98 20.67 2.30
CA LEU A 199 2.33 19.33 1.82
C LEU A 199 3.72 19.30 1.19
N SER A 200 4.13 20.35 0.49
CA SER A 200 5.47 20.44 -0.11
C SER A 200 6.60 20.32 0.92
N TYR A 201 6.42 20.91 2.12
CA TYR A 201 7.37 20.77 3.22
C TYR A 201 7.37 19.35 3.78
N TYR A 202 6.20 18.73 3.93
CA TYR A 202 6.09 17.34 4.38
C TYR A 202 6.76 16.38 3.40
N VAL A 203 6.52 16.52 2.10
CA VAL A 203 7.15 15.70 1.04
C VAL A 203 8.66 15.87 1.04
N LYS A 204 9.15 17.11 1.15
CA LYS A 204 10.59 17.41 1.23
C LYS A 204 11.26 16.72 2.42
N GLU A 205 10.65 16.78 3.59
CA GLU A 205 11.20 16.16 4.79
C GLU A 205 11.01 14.64 4.81
N LEU A 206 9.96 14.12 4.18
CA LEU A 206 9.78 12.68 3.96
C LEU A 206 10.88 12.13 3.05
N LYS A 207 11.24 12.84 1.98
CA LYS A 207 12.37 12.48 1.11
C LYS A 207 13.69 12.39 1.88
N LYS A 208 13.97 13.37 2.74
CA LYS A 208 15.16 13.32 3.62
C LYS A 208 15.11 12.16 4.61
N SER A 209 13.94 11.90 5.19
CA SER A 209 13.74 10.78 6.12
C SER A 209 13.92 9.42 5.43
N ALA A 210 13.48 9.30 4.17
CA ALA A 210 13.71 8.13 3.33
C ALA A 210 15.21 7.93 3.09
N SER A 211 15.94 8.96 2.65
CA SER A 211 17.39 8.88 2.47
C SER A 211 18.14 8.53 3.75
N LYS A 212 17.71 9.05 4.91
CA LYS A 212 18.33 8.73 6.21
C LYS A 212 18.15 7.27 6.63
N ASN A 213 17.10 6.61 6.14
CA ASN A 213 16.78 5.21 6.45
C ASN A 213 17.10 4.28 5.26
N ASP A 214 18.02 4.68 4.38
CA ASP A 214 18.44 3.92 3.20
C ASP A 214 17.27 3.44 2.31
N ALA A 215 16.21 4.25 2.26
CA ALA A 215 15.02 3.96 1.48
C ALA A 215 15.07 4.64 0.11
N PHE A 216 14.56 3.94 -0.90
CA PHE A 216 14.29 4.53 -2.20
C PHE A 216 13.06 5.44 -2.09
N PHE A 217 13.15 6.65 -2.65
CA PHE A 217 12.07 7.62 -2.61
C PHE A 217 11.47 7.83 -4.00
N VAL A 218 10.19 7.55 -4.13
CA VAL A 218 9.39 7.79 -5.33
C VAL A 218 8.59 9.06 -5.13
N ASP A 219 8.89 10.09 -5.91
CA ASP A 219 8.21 11.37 -5.86
C ASP A 219 6.98 11.36 -6.77
N LEU A 220 5.80 11.28 -6.16
CA LEU A 220 4.52 11.46 -6.84
C LEU A 220 3.89 12.84 -6.60
N PHE A 221 4.60 13.76 -5.98
CA PHE A 221 4.11 15.10 -5.68
C PHE A 221 4.59 16.11 -6.72
N THR A 222 5.89 16.07 -7.04
CA THR A 222 6.55 17.03 -7.92
C THR A 222 6.21 16.75 -9.39
N ASP A 223 5.87 17.80 -10.14
CA ASP A 223 5.61 17.76 -11.61
C ASP A 223 4.55 16.77 -12.10
N ASN A 224 3.69 16.29 -11.19
CA ASN A 224 2.60 15.39 -11.54
C ASN A 224 1.31 16.12 -11.91
N LYS A 225 0.60 15.52 -12.87
CA LYS A 225 -0.72 15.99 -13.32
C LYS A 225 -1.73 15.90 -12.18
N GLU A 226 -2.52 16.96 -12.01
CA GLU A 226 -3.57 17.09 -11.00
C GLU A 226 -4.92 16.68 -11.61
N ASN A 227 -5.09 15.39 -11.92
CA ASN A 227 -6.29 14.85 -12.55
C ASN A 227 -6.64 13.42 -12.12
N PHE A 228 -6.29 13.05 -10.90
CA PHE A 228 -6.51 11.70 -10.38
C PHE A 228 -7.74 11.57 -9.49
N THR A 229 -8.26 12.67 -8.93
CA THR A 229 -9.29 12.65 -7.89
C THR A 229 -10.59 13.32 -8.33
N THR A 230 -11.71 12.94 -7.72
CA THR A 230 -13.02 13.60 -7.88
C THR A 230 -13.41 14.43 -6.65
N ASN A 231 -12.92 14.04 -5.47
CA ASN A 231 -13.15 14.75 -4.20
C ASN A 231 -11.98 15.66 -3.77
N GLY A 232 -10.96 15.82 -4.61
CA GLY A 232 -9.76 16.62 -4.31
C GLY A 232 -8.75 15.97 -3.35
N LEU A 233 -9.04 14.78 -2.82
CA LEU A 233 -8.23 14.13 -1.79
C LEU A 233 -7.75 12.74 -2.18
N HIS A 234 -8.67 11.87 -2.60
CA HIS A 234 -8.41 10.45 -2.82
C HIS A 234 -8.45 10.12 -4.30
N ILE A 235 -7.57 9.22 -4.74
CA ILE A 235 -7.56 8.76 -6.14
C ILE A 235 -8.94 8.18 -6.48
N ASP A 236 -9.49 8.62 -7.61
CA ASP A 236 -10.77 8.16 -8.13
C ASP A 236 -10.65 6.73 -8.67
N PRO A 237 -11.66 5.87 -8.45
CA PRO A 237 -11.64 4.51 -8.99
C PRO A 237 -11.36 4.40 -10.49
N ASN A 238 -11.83 5.36 -11.29
CA ASN A 238 -11.61 5.37 -12.75
C ASN A 238 -10.17 5.73 -13.14
N ASN A 239 -9.40 6.29 -12.21
CA ASN A 239 -8.02 6.71 -12.44
C ASN A 239 -6.99 5.72 -11.86
N HIS A 240 -7.41 4.65 -11.18
CA HIS A 240 -6.48 3.68 -10.58
C HIS A 240 -5.52 3.03 -11.60
N ALA A 241 -5.97 2.72 -12.81
CA ALA A 241 -5.10 2.18 -13.85
C ALA A 241 -3.99 3.18 -14.24
N LYS A 242 -4.34 4.44 -14.48
CA LYS A 242 -3.38 5.51 -14.80
C LYS A 242 -2.40 5.75 -13.64
N PHE A 243 -2.91 5.76 -12.42
CA PHE A 243 -2.09 5.95 -11.22
C PHE A 243 -1.12 4.78 -11.01
N ALA A 244 -1.56 3.54 -11.25
CA ALA A 244 -0.68 2.37 -11.21
C ALA A 244 0.43 2.43 -12.27
N LEU A 245 0.13 2.88 -13.48
CA LEU A 245 1.14 3.09 -14.53
C LEU A 245 2.17 4.15 -14.14
N GLN A 246 1.74 5.23 -13.49
CA GLN A 246 2.63 6.25 -13.00
C GLN A 246 3.56 5.72 -11.91
N ILE A 247 3.04 4.97 -10.93
CA ILE A 247 3.87 4.31 -9.91
C ILE A 247 4.85 3.34 -10.57
N ALA A 248 4.38 2.49 -11.48
CA ALA A 248 5.22 1.52 -12.18
C ALA A 248 6.36 2.21 -12.93
N ALA A 249 6.07 3.27 -13.69
CA ALA A 249 7.08 4.06 -14.39
C ALA A 249 8.10 4.66 -13.43
N SER A 250 7.67 5.21 -12.28
CA SER A 250 8.59 5.73 -11.26
C SER A 250 9.42 4.66 -10.53
N LEU A 251 9.02 3.39 -10.65
CA LEU A 251 9.81 2.23 -10.21
C LEU A 251 10.72 1.67 -11.32
N GLY A 252 10.75 2.32 -12.50
CA GLY A 252 11.51 1.88 -13.67
C GLY A 252 10.85 0.74 -14.45
N ILE A 253 9.53 0.54 -14.28
CA ILE A 253 8.76 -0.48 -15.00
C ILE A 253 8.00 0.20 -16.15
N GLU A 254 8.43 -0.09 -17.37
CA GLU A 254 7.74 0.36 -18.58
C GLU A 254 6.60 -0.59 -18.94
N SER A 255 5.43 -0.03 -19.24
CA SER A 255 4.30 -0.74 -19.85
C SER A 255 3.70 0.13 -20.97
N PRO A 256 4.28 0.10 -22.19
CA PRO A 256 3.86 0.98 -23.28
C PRO A 256 2.40 0.73 -23.72
N ASN A 257 1.90 -0.49 -23.57
CA ASN A 257 0.52 -0.87 -23.89
C ASN A 257 -0.42 -0.81 -22.66
N GLY A 258 0.07 -0.28 -21.53
CA GLY A 258 -0.71 -0.14 -20.31
C GLY A 258 -1.21 -1.47 -19.77
N PHE A 259 -2.53 -1.70 -19.87
CA PHE A 259 -3.22 -2.91 -19.42
C PHE A 259 -3.79 -3.76 -20.55
N GLU A 260 -3.50 -3.42 -21.82
CA GLU A 260 -3.99 -4.19 -22.96
C GLU A 260 -3.56 -5.67 -22.84
N GLY A 261 -4.54 -6.59 -22.88
CA GLY A 261 -4.31 -8.02 -22.74
C GLY A 261 -4.03 -8.51 -21.32
N LEU A 262 -4.14 -7.64 -20.29
CA LEU A 262 -3.91 -8.00 -18.88
C LEU A 262 -5.21 -8.24 -18.09
N ASP A 263 -6.38 -8.25 -18.74
CA ASP A 263 -7.69 -8.40 -18.07
C ASP A 263 -7.77 -9.68 -17.23
N ASP A 264 -7.35 -10.82 -17.80
CA ASP A 264 -7.30 -12.10 -17.08
C ASP A 264 -6.36 -12.00 -15.85
N LEU A 265 -5.18 -11.41 -16.02
CA LEU A 265 -4.23 -11.27 -14.93
C LEU A 265 -4.78 -10.38 -13.81
N LEU A 266 -5.42 -9.26 -14.19
CA LEU A 266 -6.06 -8.34 -13.26
C LEU A 266 -7.18 -9.03 -12.46
N GLU A 267 -8.00 -9.86 -13.12
CA GLU A 267 -9.04 -10.64 -12.46
C GLU A 267 -8.45 -11.63 -11.45
N SER A 268 -7.40 -12.37 -11.84
CA SER A 268 -6.71 -13.33 -10.97
C SER A 268 -6.06 -12.63 -9.76
N VAL A 269 -5.41 -11.48 -9.96
CA VAL A 269 -4.83 -10.66 -8.89
C VAL A 269 -5.93 -10.18 -7.94
N ARG A 270 -7.05 -9.68 -8.45
CA ARG A 270 -8.19 -9.23 -7.61
C ARG A 270 -8.77 -10.34 -6.75
N GLU A 271 -8.88 -11.56 -7.29
CA GLU A 271 -9.32 -12.71 -6.49
C GLU A 271 -8.33 -13.03 -5.37
N LYS A 272 -7.02 -13.03 -5.64
CA LYS A 272 -6.00 -13.19 -4.59
C LYS A 272 -6.13 -12.07 -3.54
N HIS A 273 -6.37 -10.83 -3.96
CA HIS A 273 -6.52 -9.68 -3.06
C HIS A 273 -7.74 -9.83 -2.16
N ARG A 274 -8.87 -10.29 -2.71
CA ARG A 274 -10.08 -10.56 -1.93
C ARG A 274 -9.80 -11.59 -0.84
N LEU A 275 -9.20 -12.73 -1.18
CA LEU A 275 -8.85 -13.79 -0.22
C LEU A 275 -7.86 -13.28 0.84
N TRP A 276 -6.85 -12.52 0.41
CA TRP A 276 -5.89 -11.90 1.33
C TRP A 276 -6.58 -10.92 2.29
N PHE A 277 -7.48 -10.07 1.79
CA PHE A 277 -8.25 -9.12 2.59
C PHE A 277 -9.14 -9.84 3.59
N ASP A 278 -9.84 -10.91 3.19
CA ASP A 278 -10.69 -11.73 4.07
C ASP A 278 -9.88 -12.35 5.22
N TYR A 279 -8.64 -12.78 4.94
CA TYR A 279 -7.72 -13.31 5.96
C TYR A 279 -7.11 -12.23 6.87
N TRP A 280 -6.66 -11.14 6.27
CA TRP A 280 -5.87 -10.09 6.92
C TRP A 280 -6.73 -9.07 7.65
N ARG A 281 -7.94 -8.76 7.15
CA ARG A 281 -8.88 -7.79 7.72
C ARG A 281 -10.25 -8.45 7.93
N PRO A 282 -10.35 -9.48 8.78
CA PRO A 282 -11.61 -10.18 8.97
C PRO A 282 -12.66 -9.27 9.62
N ALA A 283 -13.85 -9.18 9.02
CA ALA A 283 -14.94 -8.34 9.51
C ALA A 283 -15.35 -8.67 10.96
N ASN A 284 -15.41 -9.96 11.29
CA ASN A 284 -15.76 -10.46 12.62
C ASN A 284 -14.53 -10.79 13.48
N TRP A 285 -13.53 -9.91 13.49
CA TRP A 285 -12.28 -10.11 14.25
C TRP A 285 -12.54 -10.45 15.73
N LYS A 286 -13.62 -9.94 16.34
CA LYS A 286 -13.94 -10.18 17.75
C LYS A 286 -14.32 -11.63 18.03
N CYS A 287 -14.90 -12.31 17.05
CA CYS A 287 -15.21 -13.75 17.08
C CYS A 287 -13.95 -14.61 16.90
N LEU A 288 -12.92 -14.07 16.22
CA LEU A 288 -11.65 -14.76 15.99
C LEU A 288 -10.69 -14.58 17.16
N PHE A 289 -10.43 -13.32 17.52
CA PHE A 289 -9.36 -12.90 18.43
C PHE A 289 -9.86 -12.23 19.71
N GLY A 290 -11.10 -11.75 19.73
CA GLY A 290 -11.68 -10.98 20.82
C GLY A 290 -12.39 -11.83 21.87
N ASP A 291 -13.20 -11.19 22.72
CA ASP A 291 -13.96 -11.82 23.81
C ASP A 291 -15.19 -12.61 23.34
N ASP A 292 -15.67 -12.39 22.11
CA ASP A 292 -16.79 -13.14 21.54
C ASP A 292 -16.38 -14.52 21.01
N ASN A 293 -15.10 -14.87 21.13
CA ASN A 293 -14.49 -16.05 20.53
C ASN A 293 -15.04 -17.41 21.04
N ARG A 294 -15.82 -17.40 22.12
CA ARG A 294 -16.50 -18.57 22.71
C ARG A 294 -18.02 -18.55 22.53
N ARG A 295 -18.58 -17.52 21.87
CA ARG A 295 -20.02 -17.47 21.63
C ARG A 295 -20.45 -18.57 20.68
N VAL A 296 -21.71 -18.98 20.77
CA VAL A 296 -22.28 -20.09 19.98
C VAL A 296 -22.03 -19.94 18.48
N PHE A 297 -22.11 -18.72 17.93
CA PHE A 297 -21.85 -18.43 16.52
C PHE A 297 -20.34 -18.41 16.15
N SER A 298 -19.44 -18.39 17.13
CA SER A 298 -17.98 -18.39 16.90
C SER A 298 -17.36 -19.79 16.94
N ILE A 299 -18.00 -20.75 17.60
CA ILE A 299 -17.50 -22.11 17.77
C ILE A 299 -18.16 -23.13 16.84
N GLY A 300 -19.17 -22.71 16.06
CA GLY A 300 -19.94 -23.59 15.20
C GLY A 300 -20.73 -24.63 15.98
N ASN A 301 -21.06 -25.74 15.33
CA ASN A 301 -21.48 -26.95 16.02
C ASN A 301 -20.50 -28.05 15.61
N GLN A 302 -19.86 -28.71 16.58
CA GLN A 302 -18.73 -29.63 16.36
C GLN A 302 -19.05 -30.87 15.48
N LYS A 303 -20.22 -30.93 14.85
CA LYS A 303 -20.71 -32.04 14.02
C LYS A 303 -20.84 -31.68 12.54
N SER A 304 -21.32 -30.48 12.21
CA SER A 304 -21.66 -30.14 10.82
C SER A 304 -21.48 -28.68 10.42
N ILE A 305 -21.25 -27.77 11.37
CA ILE A 305 -21.06 -26.35 11.09
C ILE A 305 -19.65 -25.95 11.53
N PRO A 306 -18.73 -25.66 10.59
CA PRO A 306 -17.39 -25.21 10.93
C PRO A 306 -17.45 -23.94 11.79
N SER A 307 -16.49 -23.78 12.69
CA SER A 307 -16.31 -22.52 13.39
C SER A 307 -15.73 -21.46 12.45
N ILE A 308 -15.90 -20.18 12.79
CA ILE A 308 -15.27 -19.08 12.03
C ILE A 308 -13.74 -19.21 11.95
N ARG A 309 -13.12 -19.94 12.90
CA ARG A 309 -11.68 -20.25 12.85
C ARG A 309 -11.37 -21.35 11.86
N ASP A 310 -12.17 -22.41 11.83
CA ASP A 310 -12.00 -23.51 10.86
C ASP A 310 -12.13 -22.97 9.43
N GLU A 311 -13.05 -22.03 9.21
CA GLU A 311 -13.19 -21.32 7.92
C GLU A 311 -11.98 -20.43 7.63
N ARG A 312 -11.54 -19.64 8.61
CA ARG A 312 -10.38 -18.76 8.44
C ARG A 312 -9.09 -19.55 8.16
N ASP A 313 -8.91 -20.70 8.80
CA ASP A 313 -7.71 -21.53 8.69
C ASP A 313 -7.59 -22.19 7.31
N GLN A 314 -8.68 -22.23 6.52
CA GLN A 314 -8.66 -22.66 5.12
C GLN A 314 -8.21 -21.55 4.15
N ILE A 315 -8.34 -20.27 4.52
CA ILE A 315 -8.05 -19.14 3.62
C ILE A 315 -6.58 -19.11 3.17
N PRO A 316 -5.56 -19.41 4.01
CA PRO A 316 -4.17 -19.49 3.57
C PRO A 316 -3.93 -20.43 2.38
N ASP A 317 -4.60 -21.60 2.35
CA ASP A 317 -4.48 -22.54 1.23
C ASP A 317 -5.16 -22.01 -0.04
N LEU A 318 -6.28 -21.30 0.11
CA LEU A 318 -6.96 -20.61 -0.99
C LEU A 318 -6.08 -19.49 -1.57
N ILE A 319 -5.42 -18.70 -0.71
CA ILE A 319 -4.45 -17.68 -1.13
C ILE A 319 -3.31 -18.33 -1.90
N ALA A 320 -2.72 -19.41 -1.38
CA ALA A 320 -1.63 -20.12 -2.06
C ALA A 320 -2.06 -20.70 -3.41
N ALA A 321 -3.30 -21.19 -3.53
CA ALA A 321 -3.86 -21.64 -4.80
C ALA A 321 -4.09 -20.47 -5.78
N ALA A 322 -4.58 -19.32 -5.30
CA ALA A 322 -4.75 -18.11 -6.09
C ALA A 322 -3.40 -17.56 -6.58
N GLU A 323 -2.35 -17.56 -5.75
CA GLU A 323 -0.99 -17.16 -6.16
C GLU A 323 -0.43 -18.04 -7.29
N LYS A 324 -0.67 -19.36 -7.21
CA LYS A 324 -0.32 -20.29 -8.30
C LYS A 324 -1.11 -19.98 -9.58
N ASN A 325 -2.40 -19.63 -9.46
CA ASN A 325 -3.21 -19.23 -10.61
C ASN A 325 -2.71 -17.92 -11.21
N VAL A 326 -2.42 -16.90 -10.40
CA VAL A 326 -1.84 -15.61 -10.84
C VAL A 326 -0.56 -15.86 -11.64
N THR A 327 0.36 -16.69 -11.12
CA THR A 327 1.60 -17.05 -11.82
C THR A 327 1.33 -17.71 -13.17
N ALA A 328 0.40 -18.67 -13.22
CA ALA A 328 0.08 -19.38 -14.45
C ALA A 328 -0.65 -18.50 -15.47
N VAL A 329 -1.52 -17.58 -15.02
CA VAL A 329 -2.20 -16.59 -15.87
C VAL A 329 -1.19 -15.59 -16.44
N ALA A 330 -0.25 -15.10 -15.62
CA ALA A 330 0.82 -14.20 -16.07
C ALA A 330 1.71 -14.81 -17.15
N LYS A 331 1.83 -16.14 -17.18
CA LYS A 331 2.56 -16.91 -18.22
C LYS A 331 1.67 -17.35 -19.39
N GLY A 332 0.40 -16.98 -19.42
CA GLY A 332 -0.56 -17.35 -20.47
C GLY A 332 -0.95 -18.83 -20.49
N ILE A 333 -0.74 -19.56 -19.38
CA ILE A 333 -0.95 -21.02 -19.29
C ILE A 333 -2.41 -21.37 -19.02
N THR A 334 -3.09 -20.56 -18.20
CA THR A 334 -4.47 -20.82 -17.75
C THR A 334 -5.29 -19.54 -17.71
N LYS A 335 -6.61 -19.69 -17.66
CA LYS A 335 -7.55 -18.62 -17.33
C LYS A 335 -7.64 -18.37 -15.82
N PRO A 336 -8.15 -17.19 -15.41
CA PRO A 336 -8.38 -16.87 -14.00
C PRO A 336 -9.33 -17.87 -13.36
N LYS A 337 -9.07 -18.20 -12.09
CA LYS A 337 -9.92 -19.10 -11.30
C LYS A 337 -10.42 -18.37 -10.06
N ILE A 338 -11.73 -18.13 -10.03
CA ILE A 338 -12.40 -17.51 -8.88
C ILE A 338 -12.84 -18.56 -7.88
N THR A 339 -12.53 -18.34 -6.61
CA THR A 339 -12.97 -19.24 -5.53
C THR A 339 -14.47 -19.08 -5.34
N LYS A 340 -15.18 -20.21 -5.30
CA LYS A 340 -16.62 -20.22 -5.07
C LYS A 340 -16.93 -19.70 -3.67
N GLN A 341 -17.75 -18.66 -3.58
CA GLN A 341 -18.31 -18.20 -2.31
C GLN A 341 -19.52 -19.05 -1.92
N ILE A 342 -19.68 -19.27 -0.62
CA ILE A 342 -20.87 -19.91 -0.08
C ILE A 342 -22.02 -18.90 -0.20
N PRO A 343 -23.14 -19.26 -0.87
CA PRO A 343 -24.28 -18.36 -0.94
C PRO A 343 -24.82 -18.12 0.46
N LEU A 344 -25.28 -16.89 0.74
CA LEU A 344 -25.99 -16.61 1.97
C LEU A 344 -27.22 -17.52 2.08
N PRO A 345 -27.55 -18.02 3.28
CA PRO A 345 -28.79 -18.74 3.49
C PRO A 345 -29.98 -17.84 3.10
N PRO A 346 -31.08 -18.40 2.58
CA PRO A 346 -32.28 -17.62 2.33
C PRO A 346 -32.78 -17.00 3.65
N PRO A 347 -33.34 -15.78 3.62
CA PRO A 347 -33.92 -15.17 4.81
C PRO A 347 -34.96 -16.09 5.45
N THR A 348 -34.94 -16.18 6.78
CA THR A 348 -35.99 -16.87 7.53
C THR A 348 -37.31 -16.13 7.31
N SER A 349 -38.39 -16.85 7.00
CA SER A 349 -39.69 -16.23 6.84
C SER A 349 -40.14 -15.57 8.14
N ALA A 350 -40.57 -14.31 8.06
CA ALA A 350 -41.12 -13.58 9.19
C ALA A 350 -42.31 -14.34 9.81
N ILE A 351 -42.35 -14.39 11.13
CA ILE A 351 -43.49 -14.92 11.87
C ILE A 351 -44.58 -13.84 11.84
N SER A 352 -45.86 -14.23 11.79
CA SER A 352 -46.92 -13.21 11.79
C SER A 352 -46.93 -12.47 13.14
N PRO A 353 -47.25 -11.16 13.16
CA PRO A 353 -47.32 -10.41 14.43
C PRO A 353 -48.24 -11.04 15.48
N LYS A 354 -49.29 -11.75 15.04
CA LYS A 354 -50.20 -12.49 15.92
C LYS A 354 -49.52 -13.68 16.61
N GLU A 355 -48.65 -14.39 15.90
CA GLU A 355 -47.89 -15.51 16.46
C GLU A 355 -46.76 -14.99 17.37
N GLU A 356 -46.05 -13.93 16.98
CA GLU A 356 -45.05 -13.30 17.85
C GLU A 356 -45.66 -12.78 19.16
N LEU A 357 -46.87 -12.18 19.10
CA LEU A 357 -47.55 -11.68 20.29
C LEU A 357 -47.78 -12.78 21.35
N LYS A 358 -47.91 -14.05 20.94
CA LYS A 358 -48.06 -15.19 21.85
C LYS A 358 -46.79 -15.52 22.63
N GLU A 359 -45.62 -15.06 22.18
CA GLU A 359 -44.34 -15.28 22.86
C GLU A 359 -44.02 -14.19 23.88
N PHE A 360 -44.67 -13.03 23.81
CA PHE A 360 -44.47 -11.97 24.79
C PHE A 360 -45.00 -12.35 26.17
N ARG A 361 -44.24 -11.99 27.21
CA ARG A 361 -44.62 -12.13 28.62
C ARG A 361 -44.42 -10.77 29.31
N PRO A 362 -45.31 -9.79 29.07
CA PRO A 362 -45.16 -8.46 29.68
C PRO A 362 -45.33 -8.56 31.20
N ALA A 363 -44.64 -7.67 31.93
CA ALA A 363 -44.83 -7.54 33.37
C ALA A 363 -46.24 -7.00 33.68
N GLU A 364 -46.68 -7.16 34.92
CA GLU A 364 -47.96 -6.61 35.38
C GLU A 364 -48.04 -5.10 35.12
N GLY A 365 -49.15 -4.64 34.54
CA GLY A 365 -49.37 -3.25 34.16
C GLY A 365 -48.82 -2.84 32.78
N PHE A 366 -48.20 -3.76 32.02
CA PHE A 366 -47.69 -3.49 30.68
C PHE A 366 -48.51 -4.20 29.58
N GLU A 367 -48.62 -3.54 28.43
CA GLU A 367 -49.24 -4.07 27.20
C GLU A 367 -48.24 -3.99 26.04
N VAL A 368 -48.31 -4.94 25.11
CA VAL A 368 -47.53 -4.96 23.88
C VAL A 368 -48.43 -4.57 22.70
N ASN A 369 -48.06 -3.51 21.99
CA ASN A 369 -48.81 -2.97 20.84
C ASN A 369 -47.98 -3.02 19.57
N LEU A 370 -48.60 -3.44 18.45
CA LEU A 370 -47.97 -3.47 17.14
C LEU A 370 -48.05 -2.10 16.45
N PHE A 371 -46.90 -1.50 16.14
CA PHE A 371 -46.81 -0.24 15.39
C PHE A 371 -46.42 -0.44 13.92
N ALA A 372 -45.46 -1.33 13.66
CA ALA A 372 -45.01 -1.71 12.33
C ALA A 372 -44.59 -3.18 12.34
N SER A 373 -44.66 -3.83 11.18
CA SER A 373 -44.22 -5.21 10.97
C SER A 373 -43.40 -5.31 9.68
N GLU A 374 -42.84 -6.48 9.44
CA GLU A 374 -42.09 -6.87 8.25
C GLU A 374 -42.92 -6.66 6.97
N LYS A 375 -44.26 -6.68 7.05
CA LYS A 375 -45.16 -6.31 5.93
C LYS A 375 -44.95 -4.88 5.42
N LEU A 376 -44.40 -3.99 6.24
CA LEU A 376 -44.05 -2.62 5.90
C LEU A 376 -42.56 -2.46 5.53
N GLY A 377 -41.82 -3.58 5.40
CA GLY A 377 -40.38 -3.59 5.13
C GLY A 377 -39.51 -3.31 6.36
N VAL A 378 -40.06 -3.46 7.56
CA VAL A 378 -39.31 -3.30 8.82
C VAL A 378 -38.74 -4.65 9.24
N GLU A 379 -37.54 -4.97 8.77
CA GLU A 379 -36.81 -6.20 9.13
C GLU A 379 -35.53 -5.84 9.92
N ASN A 380 -35.33 -6.45 11.09
CA ASN A 380 -34.21 -6.18 12.01
C ASN A 380 -33.93 -4.67 12.22
N PRO A 381 -34.85 -3.93 12.86
CA PRO A 381 -34.70 -2.49 13.05
C PRO A 381 -33.51 -2.17 13.97
N LEU A 382 -32.59 -1.32 13.50
CA LEU A 382 -31.43 -0.84 14.27
C LEU A 382 -31.73 0.48 14.98
N THR A 383 -32.41 1.41 14.30
CA THR A 383 -32.77 2.72 14.85
C THR A 383 -34.02 3.26 14.16
N MET A 384 -34.77 4.08 14.89
CA MET A 384 -35.95 4.77 14.38
C MET A 384 -35.89 6.27 14.68
N ARG A 385 -36.39 7.09 13.75
CA ARG A 385 -36.58 8.53 13.93
C ARG A 385 -37.93 8.96 13.39
N TRP A 386 -38.51 9.97 14.01
CA TRP A 386 -39.73 10.62 13.55
C TRP A 386 -39.38 12.01 13.03
N ASP A 387 -40.04 12.43 11.95
CA ASP A 387 -39.98 13.83 11.54
C ASP A 387 -41.16 14.65 12.08
N SER A 388 -41.15 15.96 11.83
CA SER A 388 -42.22 16.87 12.26
C SER A 388 -43.57 16.63 11.58
N LYS A 389 -43.64 15.73 10.60
CA LYS A 389 -44.87 15.33 9.92
C LYS A 389 -45.41 13.98 10.42
N GLY A 390 -44.79 13.41 11.45
CA GLY A 390 -45.19 12.11 12.01
C GLY A 390 -44.81 10.92 11.13
N ARG A 391 -43.83 11.06 10.24
CA ARG A 391 -43.29 9.94 9.45
C ARG A 391 -42.21 9.22 10.25
N MET A 392 -42.33 7.90 10.38
CA MET A 392 -41.30 7.06 10.97
C MET A 392 -40.28 6.63 9.90
N TYR A 393 -39.01 6.87 10.19
CA TYR A 393 -37.87 6.40 9.41
C TYR A 393 -37.17 5.32 10.23
N VAL A 394 -37.09 4.12 9.68
CA VAL A 394 -36.42 2.99 10.33
C VAL A 394 -35.22 2.58 9.49
N ALA A 395 -34.06 2.49 10.14
CA ALA A 395 -32.89 1.86 9.55
C ALA A 395 -32.93 0.37 9.88
N CYS A 396 -33.03 -0.46 8.84
CA CYS A 396 -33.12 -1.91 8.90
C CYS A 396 -31.79 -2.55 8.48
N THR A 397 -31.49 -3.75 8.98
CA THR A 397 -30.33 -4.55 8.54
C THR A 397 -30.74 -5.94 8.07
N TRP A 398 -30.37 -6.28 6.84
CA TRP A 398 -30.82 -7.52 6.20
C TRP A 398 -29.83 -8.67 6.40
N THR A 399 -28.71 -8.40 7.07
CA THR A 399 -27.55 -9.28 7.14
C THR A 399 -27.02 -9.48 8.57
N TYR A 400 -27.74 -8.98 9.58
CA TYR A 400 -27.35 -9.03 10.99
C TYR A 400 -28.62 -9.17 11.86
N PRO A 401 -28.65 -9.96 12.94
CA PRO A 401 -27.57 -10.76 13.54
C PRO A 401 -27.12 -11.96 12.71
#